data_AF-A0A5S9XH88-F1
#
_entry.id   AF-A0A5S9XH88-F1
#
_cell.length_a   1.000
_cell.length_b   1.000
_cell.length_c   1.000
_cell.angle_alpha   90.00
_cell.angle_beta   90.00
_cell.angle_gamma   90.00
#
_symmetry.space_group_name_H-M   'P 1'
#
loop_
_entity.id
_entity.type
_entity.pdbx_description
1 polymer ?
#
loop_
_entity_poly.entity_id
_entity_poly.type
_entity_poly.pdbx_seq_one_letter_code
_entity_poly.pdbx_strand_id
1 'polypeptide(L)'
;MPKPTESPEDHRPGFFYVYEIYFKGCGLTFSLPGALVRYLSALEIALPQLTPNFLRSILGIITIATEAGYVIGVPELNELLSVRSSSKKVGYFSAYPNANRNLISHLPNKDENWHHPWLLIKKTPASVGNLSDLLPSKWTTKPGRR
;
A
#
# COMPACT_ATOMS: atom_id res chain seq x y z
N MET A 1 2.41 -22.86 -3.79
CA MET A 1 3.76 -22.29 -3.81
C MET A 1 3.95 -21.44 -5.05
N PRO A 2 4.70 -20.33 -4.98
CA PRO A 2 5.00 -19.53 -6.15
C PRO A 2 5.86 -20.29 -7.16
N LYS A 3 5.74 -19.96 -8.45
CA LYS A 3 6.59 -20.54 -9.50
C LYS A 3 8.00 -19.95 -9.43
N PRO A 4 9.06 -20.66 -9.88
CA PRO A 4 10.44 -20.16 -9.83
C PRO A 4 10.67 -18.82 -10.54
N THR A 5 9.84 -18.48 -11.53
CA THR A 5 9.92 -17.24 -12.30
C THR A 5 8.87 -16.20 -11.89
N GLU A 6 8.06 -16.49 -10.87
CA GLU A 6 6.98 -15.60 -10.44
C GLU A 6 7.57 -14.40 -9.70
N SER A 7 7.10 -13.20 -10.04
CA SER A 7 7.55 -11.93 -9.50
C SER A 7 6.36 -11.18 -8.88
N PRO A 8 6.59 -10.27 -7.91
CA PRO A 8 5.55 -9.36 -7.42
C PRO A 8 4.89 -8.50 -8.51
N GLU A 9 5.53 -8.38 -9.68
CA GLU A 9 5.05 -7.68 -10.88
C GLU A 9 4.01 -8.49 -11.68
N ASP A 10 3.95 -9.80 -11.47
CA ASP A 10 3.01 -10.67 -12.18
C ASP A 10 1.58 -10.54 -11.66
N HIS A 11 0.62 -10.96 -12.47
CA HIS A 11 -0.78 -11.06 -12.06
C HIS A 11 -1.16 -12.52 -11.79
N ARG A 12 -1.79 -12.78 -10.64
CA ARG A 12 -2.37 -14.08 -10.31
C ARG A 12 -3.80 -13.94 -9.77
N PRO A 13 -4.82 -14.45 -10.49
CA PRO A 13 -6.21 -14.39 -10.04
C PRO A 13 -6.40 -15.01 -8.65
N GLY A 14 -7.09 -14.30 -7.76
CA GLY A 14 -7.37 -14.75 -6.39
C GLY A 14 -6.21 -14.60 -5.40
N PHE A 15 -5.09 -14.03 -5.81
CA PHE A 15 -3.93 -13.77 -4.95
C PHE A 15 -3.45 -12.31 -5.06
N PHE A 16 -2.57 -11.92 -4.14
CA PHE A 16 -1.81 -10.67 -4.22
C PHE A 16 -0.40 -10.91 -3.65
N TYR A 17 0.54 -10.07 -4.07
CA TYR A 17 1.91 -10.09 -3.58
C TYR A 17 2.11 -9.06 -2.48
N VAL A 18 2.99 -9.36 -1.55
CA VAL A 18 3.33 -8.48 -0.42
C VAL A 18 4.79 -8.67 -0.06
N TYR A 19 5.53 -7.59 0.21
CA TYR A 19 6.91 -7.69 0.69
C TYR A 19 6.95 -7.92 2.20
N GLU A 20 7.90 -8.72 2.67
CA GLU A 20 8.02 -9.03 4.11
C GLU A 20 8.26 -7.76 4.95
N ILE A 21 9.00 -6.81 4.41
CA ILE A 21 9.27 -5.51 5.07
C ILE A 21 7.99 -4.74 5.42
N TYR A 22 6.88 -4.98 4.72
CA TYR A 22 5.63 -4.30 5.03
C TYR A 22 5.11 -4.69 6.41
N PHE A 23 5.31 -5.94 6.83
CA PHE A 23 4.94 -6.40 8.18
C PHE A 23 5.95 -5.93 9.22
N LYS A 24 7.24 -6.18 8.99
CA LYS A 24 8.30 -5.93 9.99
C LYS A 24 8.64 -4.45 10.16
N GLY A 25 8.52 -3.66 9.09
CA GLY A 25 9.02 -2.29 9.04
C GLY A 25 7.97 -1.23 8.72
N CYS A 26 6.78 -1.60 8.24
CA CYS A 26 5.72 -0.64 7.89
C CYS A 26 4.47 -0.75 8.78
N GLY A 27 4.35 -1.81 9.60
CA GLY A 27 3.19 -2.03 10.47
C GLY A 27 1.97 -2.63 9.76
N LEU A 28 2.16 -3.26 8.59
CA LEU A 28 1.07 -3.96 7.91
C LEU A 28 0.61 -5.15 8.74
N THR A 29 -0.69 -5.36 8.84
CA THR A 29 -1.31 -6.50 9.53
C THR A 29 -2.40 -7.13 8.67
N PHE A 30 -2.82 -8.34 9.04
CA PHE A 30 -3.99 -8.98 8.46
C PHE A 30 -5.19 -8.96 9.42
N SER A 31 -6.41 -8.80 8.93
CA SER A 31 -6.76 -8.47 7.53
C SER A 31 -6.28 -7.07 7.14
N LEU A 32 -5.99 -6.83 5.85
CA LEU A 32 -5.58 -5.51 5.36
C LEU A 32 -6.59 -4.44 5.81
N PRO A 33 -6.14 -3.27 6.32
CA PRO A 33 -7.05 -2.20 6.71
C PRO A 33 -7.97 -1.78 5.56
N GLY A 34 -9.28 -1.67 5.83
CA GLY A 34 -10.27 -1.39 4.79
C GLY A 34 -10.02 -0.08 4.04
N ALA A 35 -9.57 0.96 4.75
CA ALA A 35 -9.19 2.24 4.15
C ALA A 35 -7.99 2.11 3.20
N LEU A 36 -6.98 1.28 3.55
CA LEU A 36 -5.86 0.97 2.66
C LEU A 36 -6.37 0.30 1.38
N VAL A 37 -7.19 -0.75 1.49
CA VAL A 37 -7.70 -1.48 0.30
C VAL A 37 -8.50 -0.56 -0.62
N ARG A 38 -9.39 0.27 -0.07
CA ARG A 38 -10.19 1.22 -0.84
C ARG A 38 -9.33 2.30 -1.50
N TYR A 39 -8.31 2.78 -0.81
CA TYR A 39 -7.40 3.78 -1.36
C TYR A 39 -6.56 3.21 -2.51
N LEU A 40 -6.03 1.99 -2.35
CA LEU A 40 -5.35 1.29 -3.44
C LEU A 40 -6.27 1.04 -4.63
N SER A 41 -7.52 0.65 -4.37
CA SER A 41 -8.55 0.48 -5.40
C SER A 41 -8.80 1.79 -6.17
N ALA A 42 -8.96 2.91 -5.47
CA ALA A 42 -9.19 4.22 -6.08
C ALA A 42 -7.99 4.69 -6.92
N LEU A 43 -6.78 4.35 -6.49
CA LEU A 43 -5.55 4.65 -7.22
C LEU A 43 -5.22 3.62 -8.30
N GLU A 44 -5.96 2.52 -8.40
CA GLU A 44 -5.65 1.38 -9.28
C GLU A 44 -4.21 0.84 -9.12
N ILE A 45 -3.65 0.97 -7.91
CA ILE A 45 -2.28 0.57 -7.58
C ILE A 45 -2.29 -0.76 -6.82
N ALA A 46 -1.48 -1.72 -7.26
CA ALA A 46 -1.31 -2.97 -6.53
C ALA A 46 -0.44 -2.77 -5.29
N LEU A 47 -0.74 -3.49 -4.20
CA LEU A 47 0.03 -3.42 -2.94
C LEU A 47 1.57 -3.48 -3.08
N PRO A 48 2.18 -4.34 -3.91
CA PRO A 48 3.64 -4.37 -4.05
C PRO A 48 4.23 -3.16 -4.80
N GLN A 49 3.42 -2.28 -5.38
CA GLN A 49 3.93 -1.05 -6.01
C GLN A 49 4.20 0.07 -5.01
N LEU A 50 3.83 -0.10 -3.74
CA LEU A 50 4.05 0.93 -2.73
C LEU A 50 5.51 0.94 -2.29
N THR A 51 6.13 2.10 -2.24
CA THR A 51 7.35 2.22 -1.43
C THR A 51 7.01 2.00 0.05
N PRO A 52 7.94 1.48 0.87
CA PRO A 52 7.71 1.28 2.30
C PRO A 52 7.22 2.55 3.02
N ASN A 53 7.78 3.71 2.68
CA ASN A 53 7.33 5.00 3.24
C ASN A 53 5.92 5.39 2.80
N PHE A 54 5.49 5.04 1.58
CA PHE A 54 4.10 5.25 1.19
C PHE A 54 3.17 4.44 2.12
N LEU A 55 3.49 3.16 2.33
CA LEU A 55 2.69 2.30 3.20
C LEU A 55 2.69 2.80 4.65
N ARG A 56 3.85 3.20 5.20
CA ARG A 56 3.95 3.80 6.54
C ARG A 56 3.07 5.04 6.70
N SER A 57 3.08 5.94 5.71
CA SER A 57 2.26 7.15 5.76
C SER A 57 0.78 6.81 5.80
N ILE A 58 0.28 5.93 4.92
CA ILE A 58 -1.14 5.55 4.93
C ILE A 58 -1.50 4.86 6.25
N LEU A 59 -0.72 3.85 6.68
CA LEU A 59 -1.02 3.10 7.89
C LEU A 59 -0.95 3.97 9.14
N GLY A 60 0.05 4.85 9.25
CA GLY A 60 0.15 5.77 10.37
C GLY A 60 -1.02 6.75 10.42
N ILE A 61 -1.46 7.28 9.28
CA ILE A 61 -2.66 8.15 9.22
C ILE A 61 -3.91 7.37 9.65
N ILE A 62 -4.10 6.14 9.15
CA ILE A 62 -5.22 5.27 9.53
C ILE A 62 -5.20 5.02 11.05
N THR A 63 -4.04 4.68 11.61
CA THR A 63 -3.89 4.42 13.04
C THR A 63 -4.22 5.66 13.87
N ILE A 64 -3.62 6.82 13.55
CA ILE A 64 -3.87 8.08 14.26
C ILE A 64 -5.36 8.45 14.21
N ALA A 65 -6.00 8.36 13.04
CA ALA A 65 -7.42 8.64 12.88
C ALA A 65 -8.27 7.70 13.74
N THR A 66 -7.97 6.39 13.70
CA THR A 66 -8.70 5.36 14.45
C THR A 66 -8.58 5.58 15.96
N GLU A 67 -7.37 5.84 16.46
CA GLU A 67 -7.10 6.11 17.87
C GLU A 67 -7.80 7.39 18.36
N ALA A 68 -7.95 8.38 17.49
CA ALA A 68 -8.70 9.60 17.76
C ALA A 68 -10.23 9.46 17.54
N GLY A 69 -10.73 8.27 17.21
CA GLY A 69 -12.16 7.99 17.02
C GLY A 69 -12.73 8.46 15.67
N TYR A 70 -11.87 8.78 14.70
CA TYR A 70 -12.27 9.17 13.35
C TYR A 70 -12.20 8.00 12.37
N VAL A 71 -13.15 7.96 11.44
CA VAL A 71 -13.11 7.08 10.28
C VAL A 71 -12.50 7.84 9.11
N ILE A 72 -11.44 7.30 8.53
CA ILE A 72 -10.78 7.90 7.35
C ILE A 72 -11.04 7.08 6.08
N GLY A 73 -11.27 7.76 4.97
CA GLY A 73 -11.51 7.17 3.66
C GLY A 73 -10.59 7.71 2.56
N VAL A 74 -10.99 7.46 1.33
CA VAL A 74 -10.28 7.94 0.12
C VAL A 74 -10.23 9.47 0.05
N PRO A 75 -11.31 10.23 0.32
CA PRO A 75 -11.27 11.69 0.24
C PRO A 75 -10.24 12.31 1.19
N GLU A 76 -10.23 11.90 2.45
CA GLU A 76 -9.32 12.46 3.45
C GLU A 76 -7.86 12.06 3.15
N LEU A 77 -7.62 10.82 2.70
CA LEU A 77 -6.28 10.41 2.25
C LEU A 77 -5.81 11.23 1.05
N ASN A 78 -6.69 11.57 0.10
CA ASN A 78 -6.37 12.45 -1.03
C ASN A 78 -6.08 13.91 -0.60
N GLU A 79 -6.76 14.40 0.44
CA GLU A 79 -6.49 15.71 1.03
C GLU A 79 -5.15 15.76 1.76
N LEU A 80 -4.76 14.66 2.41
CA LEU A 80 -3.52 14.58 3.18
C LEU A 80 -2.31 14.24 2.31
N LEU A 81 -2.49 13.42 1.26
CA LEU A 81 -1.39 12.85 0.50
C LEU A 81 -1.48 13.17 -1.00
N SER A 82 -0.30 13.34 -1.58
CA SER A 82 -0.10 13.32 -3.01
C SER A 82 0.71 12.11 -3.44
N VAL A 83 0.12 11.26 -4.28
CA VAL A 83 0.77 10.07 -4.85
C VAL A 83 1.45 10.44 -6.17
N ARG A 84 2.71 10.01 -6.33
CA ARG A 84 3.53 10.20 -7.53
C ARG A 84 4.35 8.95 -7.81
N SER A 85 4.77 8.76 -9.06
CA SER A 85 5.75 7.73 -9.41
C SER A 85 7.05 7.95 -8.64
N SER A 86 7.64 6.87 -8.15
CA SER A 86 8.91 6.91 -7.43
C SER A 86 10.03 7.29 -8.39
N SER A 87 10.79 8.34 -8.05
CA SER A 87 11.99 8.73 -8.80
C SER A 87 13.13 7.72 -8.63
N LYS A 88 13.08 6.87 -7.60
CA LYS A 88 14.12 5.89 -7.28
C LYS A 88 13.97 4.58 -8.06
N LYS A 89 12.73 4.21 -8.44
CA LYS A 89 12.47 2.94 -9.15
C LYS A 89 11.19 3.01 -9.97
N VAL A 90 11.30 2.68 -11.25
CA VAL A 90 10.18 2.63 -12.20
C VAL A 90 9.17 1.57 -11.78
N GLY A 91 7.87 1.86 -11.94
CA GLY A 91 6.76 0.95 -11.59
C GLY A 91 6.30 1.05 -10.14
N TYR A 92 6.99 1.81 -9.28
CA TYR A 92 6.63 2.01 -7.88
C TYR A 92 6.11 3.43 -7.63
N PHE A 93 5.37 3.60 -6.53
CA PHE A 93 4.76 4.86 -6.14
C PHE A 93 5.15 5.29 -4.73
N SER A 94 5.22 6.60 -4.55
CA SER A 94 5.50 7.27 -3.28
C SER A 94 4.36 8.24 -2.96
N ALA A 95 4.03 8.36 -1.68
CA ALA A 95 3.17 9.44 -1.20
C ALA A 95 4.00 10.54 -0.54
N TYR A 96 3.54 11.77 -0.74
CA TYR A 96 4.08 12.97 -0.14
C TYR A 96 2.96 13.69 0.59
N PRO A 97 3.18 14.19 1.82
CA PRO A 97 2.18 15.01 2.47
C PRO A 97 1.90 16.27 1.62
N ASN A 98 0.63 16.64 1.51
CA ASN A 98 0.25 17.91 0.91
C ASN A 98 0.74 19.07 1.79
N ALA A 99 0.83 20.28 1.22
CA ALA A 99 1.34 21.45 1.91
C ALA A 99 0.59 21.69 3.22
N ASN A 100 1.33 21.85 4.33
CA ASN A 100 0.78 22.03 5.68
C ASN A 100 -0.14 20.88 6.16
N ARG A 101 0.06 19.66 5.64
CA ARG A 101 -0.70 18.44 6.02
C ARG A 101 0.20 17.29 6.45
N ASN A 102 1.42 17.58 6.89
CA ASN A 102 2.33 16.54 7.37
C ASN A 102 1.98 16.12 8.80
N LEU A 103 1.31 14.98 8.93
CA LEU A 103 0.91 14.42 10.23
C LEU A 103 2.00 13.56 10.88
N ILE A 104 2.92 13.02 10.08
CA ILE A 104 3.95 12.08 10.55
C ILE A 104 5.33 12.63 10.17
N SER A 105 6.08 13.08 11.17
CA SER A 105 7.47 13.47 11.01
C SER A 105 8.41 12.28 11.18
N HIS A 106 9.66 12.43 10.74
CA HIS A 106 10.76 11.47 10.99
C HIS A 106 10.55 10.04 10.46
N LEU A 107 9.85 9.88 9.32
CA LEU A 107 9.87 8.61 8.61
C LEU A 107 11.31 8.21 8.23
N PRO A 108 11.65 6.91 8.24
CA PRO A 108 12.97 6.44 7.82
C PRO A 108 13.32 6.97 6.42
N ASN A 109 14.52 7.54 6.26
CA ASN A 109 14.92 8.19 5.00
C ASN A 109 15.10 7.19 3.84
N LYS A 110 15.39 5.92 4.14
CA LYS A 110 15.68 4.90 3.13
C LYS A 110 15.48 3.50 3.69
N ASP A 111 14.68 2.71 2.98
CA ASP A 111 14.77 1.26 3.03
C ASP A 111 15.58 0.83 1.81
N GLU A 112 16.63 0.04 2.04
CA GLU A 112 17.43 -0.56 0.97
C GLU A 112 16.97 -2.00 0.73
N ASN A 113 17.02 -2.45 -0.52
CA ASN A 113 16.79 -3.85 -0.91
C ASN A 113 15.47 -4.48 -0.38
N TRP A 114 14.46 -3.64 -0.13
CA TRP A 114 13.18 -4.03 0.49
C TRP A 114 12.28 -4.90 -0.40
N HIS A 115 12.66 -5.11 -1.66
CA HIS A 115 11.92 -5.92 -2.64
C HIS A 115 12.07 -7.43 -2.42
N HIS A 116 12.85 -7.86 -1.42
CA HIS A 116 12.93 -9.25 -1.02
C HIS A 116 13.07 -9.38 0.51
N PRO A 117 12.56 -10.48 1.09
CA PRO A 117 11.71 -11.48 0.42
C PRO A 117 10.27 -10.97 0.22
N TRP A 118 9.52 -11.67 -0.62
CA TRP A 118 8.10 -11.41 -0.87
C TRP A 118 7.29 -12.68 -0.67
N LEU A 119 5.99 -12.50 -0.43
CA LEU A 119 5.03 -13.56 -0.18
C LEU A 119 3.87 -13.44 -1.17
N LEU A 120 3.37 -14.60 -1.60
CA LEU A 120 2.14 -14.70 -2.39
C LEU A 120 0.99 -15.12 -1.46
N ILE A 121 0.00 -14.25 -1.29
CA ILE A 121 -1.08 -14.43 -0.32
C ILE A 121 -2.41 -14.63 -1.05
N LYS A 122 -3.18 -15.64 -0.64
CA LYS A 122 -4.54 -15.87 -1.15
C LYS A 122 -5.47 -14.78 -0.64
N LYS A 123 -6.30 -14.23 -1.52
CA LYS A 123 -7.39 -13.32 -1.13
C LYS A 123 -8.47 -14.13 -0.41
N THR A 124 -8.64 -13.85 0.88
CA THR A 124 -9.60 -14.49 1.78
C THR A 124 -10.13 -13.45 2.76
N PRO A 125 -11.24 -13.71 3.47
CA PRO A 125 -11.68 -12.84 4.54
C PRO A 125 -10.61 -12.56 5.60
N ALA A 126 -9.75 -13.54 5.92
CA ALA A 126 -8.67 -13.36 6.87
C ALA A 126 -7.55 -12.43 6.38
N SER A 127 -7.31 -12.36 5.06
CA SER A 127 -6.24 -11.53 4.49
C SER A 127 -6.71 -10.16 4.02
N VAL A 128 -7.90 -10.03 3.43
CA VAL A 128 -8.38 -8.77 2.80
C VAL A 128 -9.78 -8.38 3.31
N GLY A 129 -10.34 -9.10 4.27
CA GLY A 129 -11.73 -8.91 4.69
C GLY A 129 -12.71 -9.19 3.56
N ASN A 130 -13.85 -8.49 3.58
CA ASN A 130 -14.87 -8.55 2.54
C ASN A 130 -14.54 -7.70 1.29
N LEU A 131 -13.29 -7.23 1.14
CA LEU A 131 -12.87 -6.31 0.06
C LEU A 131 -11.93 -6.98 -0.96
N SER A 132 -11.98 -8.31 -1.07
CA SER A 132 -11.10 -9.08 -1.97
C SER A 132 -11.19 -8.63 -3.44
N ASP A 133 -12.38 -8.26 -3.89
CA ASP A 133 -12.66 -7.81 -5.27
C ASP A 133 -12.15 -6.39 -5.55
N LEU A 134 -11.97 -5.58 -4.51
CA LEU A 134 -11.48 -4.20 -4.64
C LEU A 134 -9.96 -4.13 -4.70
N LEU A 135 -9.24 -5.08 -4.11
CA LEU A 135 -7.78 -5.02 -4.04
C LEU A 135 -7.16 -5.19 -5.45
N PRO A 136 -6.48 -4.16 -6.01
CA PRO A 136 -5.84 -4.30 -7.30
C PRO A 136 -4.70 -5.33 -7.23
N SER A 137 -4.59 -6.14 -8.27
CA SER A 137 -3.59 -7.21 -8.37
C SER A 137 -2.78 -7.14 -9.66
N LYS A 138 -3.06 -6.15 -10.52
CA LYS A 138 -2.29 -5.86 -11.73
C LYS A 138 -1.52 -4.58 -11.49
N TRP A 139 -0.27 -4.55 -11.93
CA TRP A 139 0.54 -3.35 -11.85
C TRP A 139 0.05 -2.30 -12.84
N THR A 140 0.09 -1.04 -12.42
CA THR A 140 -0.19 0.11 -13.27
C THR A 140 1.07 0.97 -13.47
N THR A 141 1.14 1.68 -14.60
CA THR A 141 2.19 2.67 -14.88
C THR A 141 1.84 4.06 -14.34
N LYS A 142 0.56 4.33 -14.07
CA LYS A 142 0.06 5.61 -13.56
C LYS A 142 -1.05 5.37 -12.54
N PRO A 143 -1.13 6.16 -11.45
CA PRO A 143 -2.26 6.07 -10.55
C PRO A 143 -3.55 6.47 -11.28
N GLY A 144 -4.66 5.88 -10.86
CA GLY A 144 -6.02 6.27 -11.24
C GLY A 144 -6.26 7.77 -11.00
N ARG A 145 -7.17 8.36 -11.78
CA ARG A 145 -7.50 9.78 -11.65
C ARG A 145 -8.23 10.03 -10.33
N ARG A 146 -7.80 11.07 -9.60
CA ARG A 146 -8.46 11.57 -8.40
C ARG A 146 -9.79 12.22 -8.73
#